data_AF-A0A2V5ZWG5-F1
#
_entry.id   AF-A0A2V5ZWG5-F1
#
_cell.length_a   1.000
_cell.length_b   1.000
_cell.length_c   1.000
_cell.angle_alpha   90.00
_cell.angle_beta   90.00
_cell.angle_gamma   90.00
#
_symmetry.space_group_name_H-M   'P 1'
#
loop_
_entity.id
_entity.type
_entity.pdbx_description
1 polymer ?
#
loop_
_entity_poly.entity_id
_entity_poly.type
_entity_poly.pdbx_seq_one_letter_code
_entity_poly.pdbx_strand_id
1 'polypeptide(L)'
;MAVQNLFPPIHFSVPIVGALIGVVVLLFGRKLFWLCVAAAGFVAGAEIAPHLVHEPSPLLQLTVALVLGLIGALLAFLLQKIAIAVVGFLAGGKLAGAIAAAFFVHYAQHSTIIFVIGGIVGAILMLVLFDWALIVVSSLIGAHLIQSAIVLPPSGSTILFLGLAVIGILVQAASLRRA
;
A
#
# COMPACT_ATOMS: atom_id res chain seq x y z
N MET A 1 52.54 8.57 -10.14
CA MET A 1 51.63 9.73 -10.14
C MET A 1 50.26 9.26 -9.69
N ALA A 2 49.92 9.48 -8.42
CA ALA A 2 48.64 9.11 -7.84
C ALA A 2 47.64 10.27 -8.09
N VAL A 3 46.73 10.10 -9.04
CA VAL A 3 45.52 10.93 -9.10
C VAL A 3 44.62 10.44 -7.97
N GLN A 4 44.76 11.04 -6.80
CA GLN A 4 43.80 10.89 -5.72
C GLN A 4 42.47 11.42 -6.23
N ASN A 5 41.47 10.55 -6.29
CA ASN A 5 40.11 10.87 -6.69
C ASN A 5 39.59 12.08 -5.89
N LEU A 6 39.49 13.24 -6.55
CA LEU A 6 39.02 14.52 -6.02
C LEU A 6 37.49 14.56 -5.81
N PHE A 7 36.87 13.40 -5.61
CA PHE A 7 35.45 13.27 -5.35
C PHE A 7 35.29 12.42 -4.09
N PRO A 8 34.82 13.00 -2.97
CA PRO A 8 34.42 12.18 -1.84
C PRO A 8 33.34 11.20 -2.33
N PRO A 9 33.46 9.90 -2.07
CA PRO A 9 32.41 8.96 -2.43
C PRO A 9 31.16 9.36 -1.65
N ILE A 10 30.13 9.78 -2.36
CA ILE A 10 28.82 10.11 -1.79
C ILE A 10 28.17 8.78 -1.41
N HIS A 11 28.67 8.15 -0.34
CA HIS A 11 27.97 7.06 0.33
C HIS A 11 26.76 7.70 0.99
N PHE A 12 25.64 7.76 0.26
CA PHE A 12 24.34 7.96 0.89
C PHE A 12 24.24 6.90 1.98
N SER A 13 24.50 7.32 3.22
CA SER A 13 24.49 6.41 4.35
C SER A 13 23.09 5.82 4.36
N VAL A 14 22.98 4.50 4.30
CA VAL A 14 21.74 3.71 4.39
C VAL A 14 20.64 4.37 5.26
N PRO A 15 20.94 4.95 6.44
CA PRO A 15 19.97 5.74 7.21
C PRO A 15 19.33 6.94 6.48
N ILE A 16 20.08 7.74 5.73
CA ILE A 16 19.57 8.92 5.00
C ILE A 16 18.57 8.49 3.92
N VAL A 17 18.86 7.39 3.21
CA VAL A 17 17.94 6.81 2.22
C VAL A 17 16.67 6.31 2.91
N GLY A 18 16.82 5.61 4.04
CA GLY A 18 15.70 5.15 4.86
C GLY A 18 14.81 6.30 5.34
N ALA A 19 15.39 7.41 5.78
CA ALA A 19 14.65 8.60 6.20
C ALA A 19 13.88 9.24 5.05
N LEU A 20 14.50 9.38 3.86
CA LEU A 20 13.85 9.90 2.66
C LEU A 20 12.66 9.04 2.23
N ILE A 21 12.86 7.72 2.18
CA ILE A 21 11.77 6.77 1.90
C ILE A 21 10.69 6.90 2.97
N GLY A 22 11.06 6.99 4.25
CA GLY A 22 10.14 7.18 5.36
C GLY A 22 9.27 8.43 5.20
N VAL A 23 9.85 9.57 4.81
CA VAL A 23 9.12 10.81 4.52
C VAL A 23 8.16 10.63 3.35
N VAL A 24 8.62 10.01 2.25
CA VAL A 24 7.75 9.73 1.09
C VAL A 24 6.58 8.83 1.48
N VAL A 25 6.81 7.76 2.23
CA VAL A 25 5.76 6.84 2.70
C VAL A 25 4.79 7.56 3.64
N LEU A 26 5.30 8.40 4.54
CA LEU A 26 4.50 9.15 5.51
C LEU A 26 3.62 10.21 4.84
N LEU A 27 4.05 10.79 3.71
CA LEU A 27 3.25 11.76 2.94
C LEU A 27 2.35 11.11 1.88
N PHE A 28 2.81 10.03 1.23
CA PHE A 28 2.18 9.43 0.04
C PHE A 28 1.67 8.00 0.26
N GLY A 29 1.49 7.55 1.50
CA GLY A 29 1.12 6.18 1.84
C GLY A 29 -0.04 5.59 1.03
N ARG A 30 -1.13 6.35 0.83
CA ARG A 30 -2.27 5.93 -0.01
C ARG A 30 -1.87 5.66 -1.47
N LYS A 31 -0.97 6.46 -2.03
CA LYS A 31 -0.50 6.35 -3.42
C LYS A 31 0.55 5.24 -3.60
N LEU A 32 1.11 4.73 -2.51
CA LEU A 32 2.15 3.70 -2.55
C LEU A 32 1.60 2.34 -3.02
N PHE A 33 0.33 2.03 -2.75
CA PHE A 33 -0.31 0.81 -3.26
C PHE A 33 -0.29 0.76 -4.79
N TRP A 34 -0.68 1.88 -5.42
CA TRP A 34 -0.64 2.03 -6.88
C TRP A 34 0.77 1.83 -7.43
N LEU A 35 1.77 2.40 -6.75
CA LEU A 35 3.17 2.28 -7.13
C LEU A 35 3.68 0.84 -7.01
N CYS A 36 3.28 0.08 -5.97
CA CYS A 36 3.65 -1.32 -5.83
C CYS A 36 3.11 -2.18 -6.98
N VAL A 37 1.84 -2.02 -7.35
CA VAL A 37 1.25 -2.76 -8.47
C VAL A 37 1.85 -2.33 -9.81
N ALA A 38 2.17 -1.04 -9.97
CA ALA A 38 2.92 -0.56 -11.13
C ALA A 38 4.32 -1.18 -11.22
N ALA A 39 5.04 -1.29 -10.10
CA ALA A 39 6.34 -1.94 -10.04
C ALA A 39 6.23 -3.44 -10.37
N ALA A 40 5.20 -4.13 -9.87
CA ALA A 40 4.93 -5.52 -10.24
C ALA A 40 4.63 -5.66 -11.74
N GLY A 41 3.83 -4.76 -12.31
CA GLY A 41 3.57 -4.70 -13.75
C GLY A 41 4.83 -4.43 -14.57
N PHE A 42 5.73 -3.57 -14.07
CA PHE A 42 7.02 -3.30 -14.70
C PHE A 42 7.92 -4.53 -14.70
N VAL A 43 8.06 -5.21 -13.56
CA VAL A 43 8.85 -6.45 -13.44
C VAL A 43 8.28 -7.53 -14.36
N ALA A 44 6.97 -7.74 -14.34
CA ALA A 44 6.31 -8.68 -15.24
C ALA A 44 6.54 -8.31 -16.72
N GLY A 45 6.48 -7.03 -17.08
CA GLY A 45 6.78 -6.59 -18.43
C GLY A 45 8.24 -6.76 -18.84
N ALA A 46 9.18 -6.58 -17.92
CA ALA A 46 10.60 -6.84 -18.17
C ALA A 46 10.88 -8.34 -18.41
N GLU A 47 10.15 -9.24 -17.75
CA GLU A 47 10.27 -10.70 -17.94
C GLU A 47 9.56 -11.21 -19.20
N ILE A 48 8.43 -10.61 -19.57
CA ILE A 48 7.64 -11.01 -20.75
C ILE A 48 8.26 -10.48 -22.04
N ALA A 49 8.90 -9.31 -22.02
CA ALA A 49 9.55 -8.69 -23.18
C ALA A 49 10.48 -9.64 -24.00
N PRO A 50 11.42 -10.40 -23.40
CA PRO A 50 12.27 -11.33 -24.14
C PRO A 50 11.54 -12.56 -24.69
N HIS A 51 10.35 -12.90 -24.18
CA HIS A 51 9.55 -14.02 -24.70
C HIS A 51 8.76 -13.65 -25.95
N LEU A 52 8.51 -12.35 -26.17
CA LEU A 52 7.73 -11.86 -27.31
C LEU A 52 8.57 -11.60 -28.55
N VAL A 53 9.89 -11.36 -28.41
CA VAL A 53 10.79 -11.03 -29.53
C VAL A 53 12.13 -11.75 -29.36
N HIS A 54 12.55 -12.51 -30.37
CA HIS A 54 13.91 -13.08 -30.43
C HIS A 54 14.89 -11.94 -30.74
N GLU A 55 15.84 -11.68 -29.83
CA GLU A 55 16.76 -10.53 -29.79
C GLU A 55 16.13 -9.18 -29.39
N PRO A 56 15.67 -9.03 -28.15
CA PRO A 56 15.17 -7.75 -27.66
C PRO A 56 16.31 -6.74 -27.49
N SER A 57 16.21 -5.59 -28.16
CA SER A 57 17.06 -4.45 -27.84
C SER A 57 16.74 -3.93 -26.42
N PRO A 58 17.73 -3.42 -25.66
CA PRO A 58 17.50 -2.91 -24.30
C PRO A 58 16.41 -1.84 -24.22
N LEU A 59 16.26 -1.05 -25.28
CA LEU A 59 15.23 -0.02 -25.40
C LEU A 59 13.82 -0.62 -25.54
N LEU A 60 13.66 -1.73 -26.26
CA LEU A 60 12.39 -2.43 -26.41
C LEU A 60 11.94 -3.09 -25.10
N GLN A 61 12.88 -3.68 -24.36
CA GLN A 61 12.57 -4.26 -23.05
C GLN A 61 12.11 -3.17 -22.06
N LEU A 62 12.78 -2.02 -22.05
CA LEU A 62 12.40 -0.89 -21.21
C LEU A 62 11.02 -0.34 -21.58
N THR A 63 10.70 -0.18 -22.88
CA THR A 63 9.39 0.32 -23.29
C THR A 63 8.25 -0.63 -22.94
N VAL A 64 8.43 -1.94 -23.15
CA VAL A 64 7.41 -2.94 -22.76
C VAL A 64 7.21 -2.96 -21.25
N ALA A 65 8.30 -2.94 -20.46
CA ALA A 65 8.23 -2.87 -19.01
C ALA A 65 7.52 -1.59 -18.53
N LEU A 66 7.81 -0.43 -19.15
CA LEU A 66 7.18 0.84 -18.81
C LEU A 66 5.68 0.83 -19.13
N VAL A 67 5.29 0.30 -20.30
CA VAL A 67 3.89 0.17 -20.72
C VAL A 67 3.13 -0.76 -19.79
N LEU A 68 3.66 -1.95 -19.50
CA LEU A 68 3.03 -2.89 -18.58
C LEU A 68 3.00 -2.36 -17.14
N GLY A 69 4.01 -1.62 -16.70
CA GLY A 69 4.00 -0.91 -15.43
C GLY A 69 2.87 0.12 -15.35
N LEU A 70 2.68 0.93 -16.40
CA LEU A 70 1.59 1.91 -16.49
C LEU A 70 0.21 1.24 -16.50
N ILE A 71 0.07 0.14 -17.24
CA ILE A 71 -1.15 -0.69 -17.26
C ILE A 71 -1.43 -1.25 -15.86
N GLY A 72 -0.42 -1.81 -15.19
CA GLY A 72 -0.54 -2.33 -13.82
C GLY A 72 -0.99 -1.25 -12.84
N ALA A 73 -0.43 -0.05 -12.98
CA ALA A 73 -0.86 1.13 -12.27
C ALA A 73 -2.36 1.41 -12.51
N LEU A 74 -2.78 1.52 -13.77
CA LEU A 74 -4.19 1.79 -14.11
C LEU A 74 -5.12 0.71 -13.55
N LEU A 75 -4.73 -0.56 -13.66
CA LEU A 75 -5.43 -1.70 -13.09
C LEU A 75 -5.54 -1.58 -11.57
N ALA A 76 -4.49 -1.14 -10.88
CA ALA A 76 -4.51 -0.99 -9.43
C ALA A 76 -5.65 -0.09 -8.97
N PHE A 77 -5.92 1.03 -9.66
CA PHE A 77 -7.04 1.92 -9.31
C PHE A 77 -8.41 1.23 -9.44
N LEU A 78 -8.59 0.39 -10.46
CA LEU A 78 -9.88 -0.26 -10.73
C LEU A 78 -10.06 -1.53 -9.89
N LEU A 79 -9.07 -2.42 -9.89
CA LEU A 79 -9.13 -3.72 -9.22
C LEU A 79 -9.10 -3.56 -7.70
N GLN A 80 -8.42 -2.55 -7.16
CA GLN A 80 -8.36 -2.34 -5.71
C GLN A 80 -9.76 -2.15 -5.12
N LYS A 81 -10.56 -1.22 -5.66
CA LYS A 81 -11.92 -0.96 -5.16
C LYS A 81 -12.82 -2.18 -5.30
N ILE A 82 -12.75 -2.89 -6.43
CA ILE A 82 -13.55 -4.09 -6.68
C ILE A 82 -13.15 -5.20 -5.72
N ALA A 83 -11.85 -5.48 -5.58
CA ALA A 83 -11.34 -6.53 -4.71
C ALA A 83 -11.73 -6.29 -3.25
N ILE A 84 -11.56 -5.05 -2.75
CA ILE A 84 -11.95 -4.69 -1.38
C ILE A 84 -13.46 -4.86 -1.19
N ALA A 85 -14.27 -4.40 -2.15
CA ALA A 85 -15.73 -4.53 -2.06
C ALA A 85 -16.17 -6.00 -2.06
N VAL A 86 -15.57 -6.84 -2.92
CA VAL A 86 -15.89 -8.27 -3.02
C VAL A 86 -15.48 -9.01 -1.74
N VAL A 87 -14.26 -8.78 -1.24
CA VAL A 87 -13.79 -9.39 0.00
C VAL A 87 -14.63 -8.91 1.18
N GLY A 88 -14.97 -7.62 1.24
CA GLY A 88 -15.86 -7.06 2.26
C GLY A 88 -17.27 -7.64 2.19
N PHE A 89 -17.81 -7.86 0.99
CA PHE A 89 -19.11 -8.48 0.79
C PHE A 89 -19.14 -9.94 1.26
N LEU A 90 -18.15 -10.72 0.84
CA LEU A 90 -18.04 -12.13 1.23
C LEU A 90 -17.82 -12.27 2.74
N ALA A 91 -16.90 -11.48 3.31
CA ALA A 91 -16.60 -11.49 4.73
C ALA A 91 -17.78 -11.00 5.57
N GLY A 92 -18.40 -9.89 5.18
CA GLY A 92 -19.55 -9.30 5.86
C GLY A 92 -20.77 -10.21 5.84
N GLY A 93 -21.07 -10.82 4.68
CA GLY A 93 -22.17 -11.76 4.55
C GLY A 93 -21.97 -13.02 5.40
N LYS A 94 -20.77 -13.59 5.39
CA LYS A 94 -20.42 -14.75 6.24
C LYS A 94 -20.48 -14.40 7.73
N LEU A 95 -19.94 -13.24 8.12
CA LEU A 95 -19.92 -12.79 9.52
C LEU A 95 -21.33 -12.50 10.02
N ALA A 96 -22.15 -11.79 9.25
CA ALA A 96 -23.55 -11.54 9.60
C ALA A 96 -24.35 -12.85 9.68
N GLY A 97 -24.08 -13.79 8.77
CA GLY A 97 -24.65 -15.13 8.83
C GLY A 97 -24.26 -15.87 10.11
N ALA A 98 -22.98 -15.84 10.50
CA ALA A 98 -22.50 -16.47 11.72
C ALA A 98 -23.11 -15.85 12.99
N ILE A 99 -23.21 -14.52 13.04
CA ILE A 99 -23.88 -13.81 14.15
C ILE A 99 -25.36 -14.22 14.20
N ALA A 100 -26.07 -14.17 13.07
CA ALA A 100 -27.49 -14.50 13.05
C ALA A 100 -27.76 -15.98 13.40
N ALA A 101 -26.90 -16.90 12.97
CA ALA A 101 -27.00 -18.31 13.34
C ALA A 101 -26.75 -18.54 14.85
N ALA A 102 -25.94 -17.71 15.50
CA ALA A 102 -25.69 -17.79 16.94
C ALA A 102 -26.86 -17.27 17.79
N PHE A 103 -27.64 -16.30 17.28
CA PHE A 103 -28.71 -15.65 18.05
C PHE A 103 -30.14 -16.03 17.63
N PHE A 104 -30.37 -16.55 16.42
CA PHE A 104 -31.71 -16.83 15.89
C PHE A 104 -31.95 -18.31 15.57
N VAL A 105 -33.02 -18.88 16.14
CA VAL A 105 -33.45 -20.28 15.93
C VAL A 105 -33.99 -20.55 14.51
N HIS A 106 -34.51 -19.53 13.82
CA HIS A 106 -35.10 -19.64 12.46
C HIS A 106 -34.18 -19.12 11.33
N TYR A 107 -32.86 -19.25 11.51
CA TYR A 107 -31.83 -18.75 10.58
C TYR A 107 -32.00 -19.24 9.13
N ALA A 108 -32.40 -20.51 8.94
CA ALA A 108 -32.44 -21.15 7.63
C ALA A 108 -33.38 -20.44 6.61
N GLN A 109 -34.42 -19.78 7.09
CA GLN A 109 -35.45 -19.17 6.23
C GLN A 109 -35.07 -17.76 5.75
N HIS A 110 -34.17 -17.05 6.44
CA HIS A 110 -33.74 -15.68 6.11
C HIS A 110 -32.25 -15.55 5.76
N SER A 111 -31.52 -16.67 5.70
CA SER A 111 -30.07 -16.74 5.45
C SER A 111 -29.62 -15.89 4.25
N THR A 112 -30.34 -15.94 3.13
CA THR A 112 -30.01 -15.15 1.93
C THR A 112 -30.08 -13.64 2.17
N ILE A 113 -31.14 -13.17 2.85
CA ILE A 113 -31.35 -11.75 3.13
C ILE A 113 -30.27 -11.24 4.10
N ILE A 114 -29.98 -12.01 5.15
CA ILE A 114 -28.93 -11.70 6.13
C ILE A 114 -27.57 -11.63 5.45
N PHE A 115 -27.27 -12.58 4.56
CA PHE A 115 -26.01 -12.61 3.82
C PHE A 115 -25.87 -11.38 2.91
N VAL A 116 -26.92 -11.01 2.17
CA VAL A 116 -26.88 -9.84 1.27
C VAL A 116 -26.73 -8.54 2.06
N ILE A 117 -27.51 -8.34 3.13
CA ILE A 117 -27.41 -7.13 3.96
C ILE A 117 -26.05 -7.07 4.64
N GLY A 118 -25.63 -8.17 5.28
CA GLY A 118 -24.32 -8.29 5.91
C GLY A 118 -23.17 -8.07 4.93
N GLY A 119 -23.33 -8.57 3.70
CA GLY A 119 -22.36 -8.35 2.64
C GLY A 119 -22.31 -6.90 2.19
N ILE A 120 -23.43 -6.24 1.94
CA ILE A 120 -23.44 -4.81 1.57
C ILE A 120 -22.79 -3.98 2.68
N VAL A 121 -23.16 -4.21 3.94
CA VAL A 121 -22.56 -3.54 5.09
C VAL A 121 -21.06 -3.82 5.16
N GLY A 122 -20.64 -5.07 5.00
CA GLY A 122 -19.22 -5.45 5.00
C GLY A 122 -18.42 -4.84 3.85
N ALA A 123 -19.00 -4.76 2.65
CA ALA A 123 -18.39 -4.11 1.50
C ALA A 123 -18.15 -2.62 1.77
N ILE A 124 -19.18 -1.90 2.25
CA ILE A 124 -19.08 -0.48 2.59
C ILE A 124 -18.06 -0.28 3.71
N LEU A 125 -18.14 -1.09 4.77
CA LEU A 125 -17.24 -1.01 5.90
C LEU A 125 -15.78 -1.22 5.47
N MET A 126 -15.52 -2.24 4.64
CA MET A 126 -14.16 -2.53 4.19
C MET A 126 -13.65 -1.46 3.21
N LEU A 127 -14.50 -0.92 2.33
CA LEU A 127 -14.14 0.20 1.45
C LEU A 127 -13.71 1.44 2.24
N VAL A 128 -14.41 1.75 3.33
CA VAL A 128 -14.03 2.85 4.23
C VAL A 128 -12.78 2.48 5.03
N LEU A 129 -12.74 1.29 5.64
CA LEU A 129 -11.67 0.87 6.54
C LEU A 129 -10.34 0.71 5.81
N PHE A 130 -10.33 0.22 4.57
CA PHE A 130 -9.10 0.00 3.81
C PHE A 130 -8.32 1.30 3.61
N ASP A 131 -9.04 2.37 3.31
CA ASP A 131 -8.51 3.71 3.13
C ASP A 131 -7.86 4.25 4.41
N TRP A 132 -8.46 3.99 5.57
CA TRP A 132 -7.90 4.30 6.88
C TRP A 132 -6.74 3.37 7.26
N ALA A 133 -6.83 2.09 6.93
CA ALA A 133 -5.79 1.11 7.18
C ALA A 133 -4.50 1.49 6.44
N LEU A 134 -4.59 1.91 5.17
CA LEU A 134 -3.43 2.41 4.42
C LEU A 134 -2.81 3.64 5.09
N ILE A 135 -3.62 4.56 5.61
CA ILE A 135 -3.13 5.75 6.34
C ILE A 135 -2.36 5.32 7.58
N VAL A 136 -2.96 4.50 8.44
CA VAL A 136 -2.34 4.06 9.70
C VAL A 136 -1.06 3.27 9.42
N VAL A 137 -1.12 2.26 8.54
CA VAL A 137 0.03 1.40 8.24
C VAL A 137 1.17 2.20 7.63
N SER A 138 0.89 3.07 6.64
CA SER A 138 1.94 3.88 6.02
C SER A 138 2.55 4.88 6.98
N SER A 139 1.75 5.50 7.85
CA SER A 139 2.27 6.43 8.85
C SER A 139 3.17 5.74 9.87
N LEU A 140 2.83 4.51 10.29
CA LEU A 140 3.66 3.71 11.19
C LEU A 140 4.97 3.27 10.50
N ILE A 141 4.89 2.79 9.26
CA ILE A 141 6.08 2.39 8.49
C ILE A 141 6.99 3.59 8.25
N GLY A 142 6.43 4.72 7.82
CA GLY A 142 7.18 5.96 7.58
C GLY A 142 7.87 6.47 8.85
N ALA A 143 7.15 6.46 9.98
CA ALA A 143 7.71 6.84 11.28
C ALA A 143 8.84 5.90 11.71
N HIS A 144 8.67 4.59 11.54
CA HIS A 144 9.69 3.59 11.86
C HIS A 144 10.96 3.75 11.02
N LEU A 145 10.81 4.03 9.73
CA LEU A 145 11.94 4.24 8.82
C LEU A 145 12.73 5.50 9.18
N ILE A 146 12.05 6.59 9.53
CA ILE A 146 12.70 7.83 9.99
C ILE A 146 13.38 7.61 11.35
N GLN A 147 12.69 6.96 12.30
CA GLN A 147 13.27 6.62 13.60
C GLN A 147 14.53 5.76 13.46
N SER A 148 14.53 4.77 12.58
CA SER A 148 15.69 3.89 12.34
C SER A 148 16.90 4.63 11.75
N ALA A 149 16.69 5.80 11.16
CA ALA A 149 17.76 6.62 10.60
C ALA A 149 18.46 7.51 11.64
N ILE A 150 17.85 7.74 12.80
CA ILE A 150 18.36 8.65 13.82
C ILE A 150 18.70 7.86 15.09
N VAL A 151 19.94 7.94 15.54
CA VAL A 151 20.38 7.26 16.77
C VAL A 151 19.96 8.11 17.98
N LEU A 152 18.83 7.77 18.61
CA LEU A 152 18.33 8.38 19.84
C LEU A 152 18.37 7.39 21.03
N PRO A 153 18.42 7.89 22.28
CA PRO A 153 18.15 7.08 23.45
C PRO A 153 16.74 6.46 23.38
N PRO A 154 16.48 5.31 24.04
CA PRO A 154 15.23 4.55 23.91
C PRO A 154 13.97 5.39 24.14
N SER A 155 13.96 6.25 25.16
CA SER A 155 12.85 7.14 25.49
C SER A 155 12.62 8.22 24.42
N GLY A 156 13.69 8.79 23.85
CA GLY A 156 13.58 9.76 22.76
C GLY A 156 13.08 9.13 21.46
N SER A 157 13.49 7.89 21.20
CA SER A 157 13.08 7.11 20.03
C SER A 157 11.57 6.84 20.01
N THR A 158 10.98 6.47 21.15
CA THR A 158 9.53 6.24 21.25
C THR A 158 8.72 7.52 21.05
N ILE A 159 9.18 8.65 21.63
CA ILE A 159 8.50 9.94 21.48
C ILE A 159 8.54 10.40 20.02
N LEU A 160 9.70 10.27 19.37
CA LEU A 160 9.86 10.61 17.95
C LEU A 160 8.97 9.75 17.06
N PHE A 161 8.96 8.44 17.27
CA PHE A 161 8.11 7.51 16.52
C PHE A 161 6.63 7.87 16.66
N LEU A 162 6.15 8.05 17.89
CA LEU A 162 4.76 8.38 18.15
C LEU A 162 4.38 9.76 17.57
N GLY A 163 5.25 10.75 17.73
CA GLY A 163 5.05 12.08 17.15
C GLY A 163 4.94 12.05 15.63
N LEU A 164 5.88 11.38 14.95
CA LEU A 164 5.85 11.20 13.50
C LEU A 164 4.62 10.41 13.04
N ALA A 165 4.24 9.35 13.76
CA ALA A 165 3.07 8.55 13.43
C ALA A 165 1.77 9.37 13.55
N VAL A 166 1.63 10.19 14.60
CA VAL A 166 0.46 11.07 14.74
C VAL A 166 0.45 12.13 13.64
N ILE A 167 1.59 12.76 13.35
CA ILE A 167 1.70 13.77 12.28
C ILE A 167 1.32 13.15 10.94
N GLY A 168 1.85 11.97 10.60
CA GLY A 168 1.53 11.30 9.34
C GLY A 168 0.05 10.95 9.21
N ILE A 169 -0.57 10.41 10.26
CA ILE A 169 -2.01 10.14 10.28
C ILE A 169 -2.80 11.43 10.05
N LEU A 170 -2.46 12.53 10.74
CA LEU A 170 -3.15 13.81 10.60
C LEU A 170 -3.02 14.39 9.19
N VAL A 171 -1.80 14.39 8.63
CA VAL A 171 -1.52 14.92 7.28
C VAL A 171 -2.26 14.09 6.22
N GLN A 172 -2.18 12.77 6.30
CA GLN A 172 -2.82 11.87 5.34
C GLN A 172 -4.35 11.87 5.49
N ALA A 173 -4.88 11.93 6.71
CA ALA A 173 -6.33 12.05 6.95
C ALA A 173 -6.89 13.41 6.51
N ALA A 174 -6.12 14.50 6.64
CA ALA A 174 -6.50 15.80 6.10
C ALA A 174 -6.50 15.82 4.56
N SER A 175 -5.62 15.04 3.93
CA SER A 175 -5.62 14.83 2.48
C SER A 175 -6.88 14.07 2.01
N LEU A 176 -7.35 13.10 2.79
CA LEU A 176 -8.59 12.35 2.50
C LEU A 176 -9.81 13.27 2.33
N ARG A 177 -9.92 14.32 3.14
CA ARG A 177 -11.08 15.24 3.11
C ARG A 177 -11.10 16.16 1.89
N ARG A 178 -10.00 16.27 1.14
CA ARG A 178 -9.88 17.18 -0.01
C ARG A 178 -9.99 16.49 -1.37
N ALA A 179 -10.01 15.16 -1.40
CA ALA A 179 -10.17 14.34 -2.60
C ALA A 179 -11.62 13.94 -2.81
#